data_AF-A0A5Q2TIV7-F1
#
_entry.id   AF-A0A5Q2TIV7-F1
#
_cell.length_a   1.000
_cell.length_b   1.000
_cell.length_c   1.000
_cell.angle_alpha   90.00
_cell.angle_beta   90.00
_cell.angle_gamma   90.00
#
_symmetry.space_group_name_H-M   'P 1'
#
loop_
_entity.id
_entity.type
_entity.pdbx_description
1 polymer ?
#
loop_
_entity_poly.entity_id
_entity_poly.type
_entity_poly.pdbx_seq_one_letter_code
_entity_poly.pdbx_strand_id
1 'polypeptide(L)'
;MSETIRSALREESTNIVKFNEALSDIIDESMQNGLFQSRFNPQHIASVLVGIYFNALITWSSAETKEDLKEIFHPQFEIVWEGIAAQ
;
A
#
# COMPACT_ATOMS: atom_id res chain seq x y z
N MET A 1 -9.07 16.31 10.41
CA MET A 1 -7.74 15.62 10.37
C MET A 1 -6.76 16.52 11.09
N SER A 2 -6.20 16.09 12.22
CA SER A 2 -5.39 16.96 13.09
C SER A 2 -4.00 17.22 12.49
N GLU A 3 -3.45 18.41 12.76
CA GLU A 3 -2.08 18.84 12.43
C GLU A 3 -1.02 17.76 12.77
N THR A 4 -1.28 16.98 13.83
CA THR A 4 -0.46 15.86 14.30
C THR A 4 -0.31 14.75 13.27
N ILE A 5 -1.39 14.37 12.59
CA ILE A 5 -1.34 13.33 11.53
C ILE A 5 -0.54 13.86 10.34
N ARG A 6 -0.75 15.14 9.97
CA ARG A 6 -0.01 15.79 8.86
C ARG A 6 1.48 15.95 9.17
N SER A 7 1.86 16.17 10.43
CA SER A 7 3.26 16.25 10.87
C SER A 7 3.93 14.88 10.89
N ALA A 8 3.28 13.85 11.46
CA ALA A 8 3.79 12.48 11.46
C ALA A 8 3.95 11.94 10.02
N LEU A 9 2.98 12.25 9.15
CA LEU A 9 3.04 11.95 7.72
C LEU A 9 4.23 12.60 7.00
N ARG A 10 4.66 13.79 7.42
CA ARG A 10 5.80 14.48 6.80
C ARG A 10 7.13 13.82 7.19
N GLU A 11 7.29 13.40 8.43
CA GLU A 11 8.48 12.64 8.86
C GLU A 11 8.51 11.24 8.24
N GLU A 12 7.37 10.55 8.20
CA GLU A 12 7.24 9.25 7.53
C GLU A 12 7.27 9.33 5.99
N SER A 13 7.17 10.54 5.41
CA SER A 13 7.14 10.71 3.95
C SER A 13 8.36 10.12 3.25
N THR A 14 9.54 10.17 3.88
CA THR A 14 10.75 9.58 3.32
C THR A 14 10.67 8.06 3.31
N ASN A 15 10.12 7.44 4.36
CA ASN A 15 9.96 5.98 4.43
C ASN A 15 8.89 5.50 3.46
N ILE A 16 7.79 6.25 3.34
CA ILE A 16 6.71 5.96 2.39
C ILE A 16 7.22 6.03 0.95
N VAL A 17 8.02 7.07 0.61
CA VAL A 17 8.62 7.19 -0.73
C VAL A 17 9.57 6.03 -1.00
N LYS A 18 10.48 5.70 -0.08
CA LYS A 18 11.40 4.57 -0.24
C LYS A 18 10.67 3.23 -0.36
N PHE A 19 9.59 3.04 0.39
CA PHE A 19 8.78 1.84 0.30
C PHE A 19 8.07 1.74 -1.06
N ASN A 20 7.60 2.87 -1.59
CA ASN A 20 7.03 2.94 -2.92
C ASN A 20 8.04 2.62 -4.02
N GLU A 21 9.25 3.19 -3.93
CA GLU A 21 10.35 2.91 -4.86
C GLU A 21 10.74 1.42 -4.82
N ALA A 22 10.97 0.87 -3.63
CA ALA A 22 11.33 -0.54 -3.49
C ALA A 22 10.27 -1.50 -4.04
N LEU A 23 8.97 -1.20 -3.81
CA LEU A 23 7.89 -2.00 -4.39
C LEU A 23 7.81 -1.84 -5.91
N SER A 24 8.03 -0.64 -6.43
CA SER A 24 8.05 -0.39 -7.87
C SER A 24 9.14 -1.22 -8.54
N ASP A 25 10.35 -1.23 -7.97
CA ASP A 25 11.49 -2.02 -8.48
C ASP A 25 11.19 -3.53 -8.47
N ILE A 26 10.60 -4.06 -7.39
CA ILE A 26 10.21 -5.48 -7.30
C ILE A 26 9.17 -5.85 -8.36
N ILE A 27 8.19 -4.97 -8.59
CA ILE A 27 7.13 -5.19 -9.58
C ILE A 27 7.72 -5.13 -10.99
N ASP A 28 8.57 -4.14 -11.27
CA ASP A 28 9.23 -4.00 -12.57
C ASP A 28 10.12 -5.21 -12.89
N GLU A 29 10.94 -5.65 -11.93
CA GLU A 29 11.75 -6.88 -12.07
C GLU A 29 10.86 -8.11 -12.34
N SER A 30 9.76 -8.24 -11.61
CA SER A 30 8.81 -9.34 -11.81
C SER A 30 8.13 -9.30 -13.20
N MET A 31 7.84 -8.11 -13.72
CA MET A 31 7.28 -7.92 -15.05
C MET A 31 8.31 -8.22 -16.16
N GLN A 32 9.55 -7.75 -15.99
CA GLN A 32 10.64 -8.01 -16.93
C GLN A 32 10.98 -9.50 -17.02
N ASN A 33 10.89 -10.21 -15.89
CA ASN A 33 11.09 -11.66 -15.82
C ASN A 33 9.86 -12.48 -16.24
N GLY A 34 8.75 -11.83 -16.61
CA GLY A 34 7.53 -12.48 -17.07
C GLY A 34 6.73 -13.21 -15.99
N LEU A 35 7.04 -12.98 -14.71
CA LEU A 35 6.37 -13.59 -13.55
C LEU A 35 5.06 -12.88 -13.20
N PHE A 36 4.93 -11.61 -13.61
CA PHE A 36 3.76 -10.79 -13.38
C PHE A 36 3.41 -10.04 -14.67
N GLN A 37 2.17 -10.19 -15.14
CA GLN A 37 1.70 -9.46 -16.32
C GLN A 37 0.65 -8.43 -15.91
N SER A 38 0.92 -7.18 -16.24
CA SER A 38 -0.01 -6.08 -16.02
C SER A 38 0.10 -5.06 -17.14
N ARG A 39 -1.03 -4.45 -17.48
CA ARG A 39 -1.08 -3.28 -18.39
C ARG A 39 -0.72 -1.98 -17.69
N PHE A 40 -0.66 -1.98 -16.36
CA PHE A 40 -0.42 -0.80 -15.55
C PHE A 40 1.07 -0.63 -15.28
N ASN A 41 1.50 0.63 -15.16
CA ASN A 41 2.88 0.97 -14.83
C ASN A 41 3.25 0.46 -13.41
N PRO A 42 4.43 -0.14 -13.19
CA PRO A 42 4.89 -0.62 -11.88
C PRO A 42 4.73 0.39 -10.75
N GLN A 43 5.04 1.67 -11.02
CA GLN A 43 4.92 2.75 -10.04
C GLN A 43 3.47 2.99 -9.60
N HIS A 44 2.52 2.87 -10.53
CA HIS A 44 1.10 3.00 -10.21
C HIS A 44 0.59 1.82 -9.39
N ILE A 45 1.08 0.62 -9.66
CA ILE A 45 0.73 -0.57 -8.88
C ILE A 45 1.30 -0.43 -7.45
N ALA A 46 2.57 -0.05 -7.33
CA ALA A 46 3.22 0.22 -6.05
C ALA A 46 2.49 1.31 -5.26
N SER A 47 2.06 2.40 -5.88
CA SER A 47 1.35 3.49 -5.17
C SER A 47 0.00 3.06 -4.61
N VAL A 48 -0.73 2.21 -5.32
CA VAL A 48 -1.97 1.62 -4.79
C VAL A 48 -1.68 0.73 -3.58
N LEU A 49 -0.69 -0.17 -3.68
CA LEU A 49 -0.32 -1.09 -2.59
C LEU A 49 0.19 -0.34 -1.34
N VAL A 50 1.03 0.68 -1.53
CA VAL A 50 1.48 1.54 -0.44
C VAL A 50 0.31 2.30 0.17
N GLY A 51 -0.63 2.78 -0.65
CA GLY A 51 -1.81 3.50 -0.20
C GLY A 51 -2.69 2.67 0.74
N ILE A 52 -2.98 1.41 0.38
CA ILE A 52 -3.78 0.52 1.24
C ILE A 52 -3.02 0.11 2.50
N TYR A 53 -1.71 -0.14 2.41
CA TYR A 53 -0.89 -0.43 3.59
C TYR A 53 -0.86 0.75 4.56
N PHE A 54 -0.71 1.97 4.04
CA PHE A 54 -0.70 3.16 4.85
C PHE A 54 -2.07 3.45 5.47
N ASN A 55 -3.16 3.17 4.76
CA ASN A 55 -4.50 3.21 5.32
C ASN A 55 -4.68 2.20 6.48
N ALA A 56 -4.17 0.98 6.30
CA ALA A 56 -4.18 -0.05 7.34
C ALA A 56 -3.38 0.40 8.57
N LEU A 57 -2.20 1.03 8.38
CA LEU A 57 -1.40 1.59 9.48
C LEU A 57 -2.13 2.69 10.24
N ILE A 58 -2.77 3.64 9.54
CA ILE A 58 -3.57 4.68 10.20
C ILE A 58 -4.69 4.04 11.04
N THR A 59 -5.41 3.09 10.46
CA THR A 59 -6.51 2.40 11.13
C THR A 59 -6.00 1.63 12.35
N TRP A 60 -4.90 0.90 12.22
CA TRP A 60 -4.25 0.15 13.29
C TRP A 60 -3.71 1.05 14.41
N SER A 61 -3.21 2.25 14.07
CA SER A 61 -2.73 3.21 15.08
C SER A 61 -3.84 3.87 15.90
N SER A 62 -5.12 3.67 15.52
CA SER A 62 -6.26 4.18 16.28
C SER A 62 -6.46 3.39 17.57
N ALA A 63 -6.60 4.07 18.70
CA ALA A 63 -6.75 3.46 20.03
C ALA A 63 -7.98 2.54 20.20
N GLU A 64 -8.89 2.52 19.23
CA GLU A 64 -10.14 1.77 19.26
C GLU A 64 -10.05 0.39 18.58
N THR A 65 -8.99 0.14 17.80
CA THR A 65 -8.86 -1.13 17.10
C THR A 65 -8.29 -2.23 18.00
N LYS A 66 -8.90 -3.41 17.96
CA LYS A 66 -8.38 -4.65 18.57
C LYS A 66 -7.81 -5.61 17.52
N GLU A 67 -7.97 -5.26 16.25
CA GLU A 67 -7.57 -6.07 15.12
C GLU A 67 -6.06 -5.90 14.88
N ASP A 68 -5.40 -6.99 14.50
CA ASP A 68 -4.01 -6.94 14.05
C ASP A 68 -3.92 -6.11 12.75
N LEU A 69 -2.81 -5.41 12.52
CA LEU A 69 -2.53 -4.75 11.25
C LEU A 69 -2.74 -5.69 10.05
N LYS A 70 -2.37 -6.97 10.19
CA LYS A 70 -2.57 -7.96 9.14
C LYS A 70 -4.05 -8.21 8.85
N GLU A 71 -4.89 -8.23 9.87
CA GLU A 71 -6.34 -8.44 9.75
C GLU A 71 -7.01 -7.23 9.06
N ILE A 72 -6.47 -6.04 9.27
CA ILE A 72 -6.93 -4.81 8.59
C ILE A 72 -6.43 -4.76 7.14
N PHE A 73 -5.16 -5.10 6.90
CA PHE A 73 -4.52 -4.96 5.59
C PHE A 73 -4.96 -6.04 4.60
N HIS A 74 -5.01 -7.30 5.01
CA HIS A 74 -5.21 -8.42 4.11
C HIS A 74 -6.52 -8.31 3.29
N PRO A 75 -7.69 -7.97 3.87
CA PRO A 75 -8.91 -7.78 3.08
C PRO A 75 -8.80 -6.64 2.06
N GLN A 76 -8.12 -5.54 2.39
CA GLN A 76 -7.92 -4.42 1.47
C GLN A 76 -7.03 -4.82 0.29
N PHE A 77 -5.99 -5.63 0.57
CA PHE A 77 -5.13 -6.18 -0.45
C PHE A 77 -5.90 -7.12 -1.40
N GLU A 78 -6.65 -8.08 -0.87
CA GLU A 78 -7.43 -9.02 -1.69
C GLU A 78 -8.42 -8.27 -2.60
N ILE A 79 -9.12 -7.24 -2.09
CA ILE A 79 -10.04 -6.42 -2.90
C ILE A 79 -9.33 -5.74 -4.07
N VAL A 80 -8.12 -5.21 -3.85
CA VAL A 80 -7.33 -4.57 -4.92
C VAL A 80 -6.79 -5.62 -5.89
N TRP A 81 -6.38 -6.78 -5.39
CA TRP A 81 -5.76 -7.85 -6.16
C TRP A 81 -6.77 -8.58 -7.06
N GLU A 82 -7.95 -8.89 -6.53
CA GLU A 82 -9.05 -9.54 -7.27
C GLU A 82 -9.87 -8.54 -8.09
N GLY A 83 -9.87 -7.27 -7.68
CA GLY A 83 -10.68 -6.20 -8.27
C GLY A 83 -12.07 -6.07 -7.64
N ILE A 84 -12.52 -4.83 -7.45
CA ILE A 84 -13.77 -4.49 -6.74
C ILE A 84 -15.03 -5.05 -7.43
N ALA A 85 -15.00 -5.08 -8.77
CA ALA A 85 -16.04 -5.69 -9.58
C ALA A 85 -15.30 -6.60 -10.56
N ALA A 86 -14.96 -7.81 -10.10
CA ALA A 86 -14.45 -8.85 -10.98
C ALA A 86 -15.34 -8.92 -12.22
N GLN A 87 -14.78 -8.65 -13.40
CA GLN A 87 -15.45 -8.77 -14.69
C GLN A 87 -15.35 -10.21 -15.19
#